data_AF-A0A9R0IG74-F1
#
_entry.id   AF-A0A9R0IG74-F1
#
_cell.length_a   1.000
_cell.length_b   1.000
_cell.length_c   1.000
_cell.angle_alpha   90.00
_cell.angle_beta   90.00
_cell.angle_gamma   90.00
#
_symmetry.space_group_name_H-M   'P 1'
#
loop_
_entity.id
_entity.type
_entity.pdbx_description
1 polymer ?
#
loop_
_entity_poly.entity_id
_entity_poly.type
_entity_poly.pdbx_seq_one_letter_code
_entity_poly.pdbx_strand_id
1 'polypeptide(L)'
;MDSGEDMKEIDSLKDRITKLQLRQMRMLGKDLSNLSLKEVQQLEKQLSESLLSVKAKKDQLLMEQPEHSRRQVLHTEGLTRQIYELRGFHTPSERPKPMYLEYYPIATKVSSATNGTSGSDGDCNSEFDKTYSDVTLHLGQPCDNIRKRKAIERTQKRLIISLYQKSEMELKLEEKKRLVAGMEKISL
;
A
#
# COMPACT_ATOMS: atom_id res chain seq x y z
N MET A 1 -6.37 -18.43 -55.63
CA MET A 1 -7.55 -19.11 -55.05
C MET A 1 -7.21 -19.27 -53.57
N ASP A 2 -7.71 -18.39 -52.70
CA ASP A 2 -7.36 -18.42 -51.25
C ASP A 2 -8.38 -17.59 -50.43
N SER A 3 -8.86 -16.47 -51.00
CA SER A 3 -9.83 -15.55 -50.36
C SER A 3 -11.18 -16.14 -49.92
N GLY A 4 -11.53 -17.34 -50.38
CA GLY A 4 -12.79 -18.01 -50.03
C GLY A 4 -12.72 -18.80 -48.72
N GLU A 5 -11.53 -19.25 -48.32
CA GLU A 5 -11.31 -19.96 -47.05
C GLU A 5 -11.22 -18.95 -45.91
N ASP A 6 -10.49 -17.86 -46.11
CA ASP A 6 -10.42 -16.72 -45.17
C ASP A 6 -11.80 -16.16 -44.82
N MET A 7 -12.69 -16.01 -45.80
CA MET A 7 -14.03 -15.48 -45.57
C MET A 7 -14.87 -16.41 -44.68
N LYS A 8 -14.75 -17.73 -44.86
CA LYS A 8 -15.43 -18.72 -44.02
C LYS A 8 -14.87 -18.72 -42.59
N GLU A 9 -13.55 -18.61 -42.45
CA GLU A 9 -12.92 -18.52 -41.15
C GLU A 9 -13.37 -17.27 -40.40
N ILE A 10 -13.36 -16.11 -41.07
CA ILE A 10 -13.85 -14.84 -40.53
C ILE A 10 -15.30 -14.97 -40.05
N ASP A 11 -16.18 -15.57 -40.83
CA ASP A 11 -17.58 -15.75 -40.45
C ASP A 11 -17.74 -16.74 -39.27
N SER A 12 -16.91 -17.78 -39.20
CA SER A 12 -16.87 -18.68 -38.04
C SER A 12 -16.42 -17.98 -36.76
N LEU A 13 -15.44 -17.07 -36.86
CA LEU A 13 -14.95 -16.29 -35.73
C LEU A 13 -16.00 -15.28 -35.26
N LYS A 14 -16.71 -14.63 -36.18
CA LYS A 14 -17.83 -13.75 -35.85
C LYS A 14 -18.93 -14.50 -35.10
N ASP A 15 -19.32 -15.67 -35.57
CA ASP A 15 -20.31 -16.51 -34.88
C ASP A 15 -19.83 -16.95 -33.48
N ARG A 16 -18.53 -17.24 -33.34
CA ARG A 16 -17.97 -17.55 -32.02
C ARG A 16 -18.03 -16.35 -31.06
N ILE A 17 -17.74 -15.14 -31.56
CA ILE A 17 -17.80 -13.90 -30.79
C ILE A 17 -19.24 -13.63 -30.34
N THR A 18 -20.22 -13.72 -31.24
CA THR A 18 -21.63 -13.47 -30.89
C THR A 18 -22.13 -14.47 -29.85
N LYS A 19 -21.77 -15.76 -29.99
CA LYS A 19 -22.09 -16.79 -28.98
C LYS A 19 -21.45 -16.50 -27.61
N LEU A 20 -20.20 -16.03 -27.58
CA LEU A 20 -19.52 -15.66 -26.34
C LEU A 20 -20.20 -14.44 -25.68
N GLN A 21 -20.51 -13.41 -26.45
CA GLN A 21 -21.21 -12.21 -25.98
C GLN A 21 -22.59 -12.56 -25.41
N LEU A 22 -23.35 -13.41 -26.11
CA LEU A 22 -24.64 -13.91 -25.66
C LEU A 22 -24.51 -14.64 -24.31
N ARG A 23 -23.52 -15.51 -24.19
CA ARG A 23 -23.25 -16.24 -22.94
C ARG A 23 -22.88 -15.27 -21.81
N GLN A 24 -22.06 -14.25 -22.08
CA GLN A 24 -21.72 -13.22 -21.09
C GLN A 24 -22.96 -12.46 -20.62
N MET A 25 -23.81 -12.04 -21.55
CA MET A 25 -25.07 -11.35 -21.23
C MET A 25 -25.98 -12.20 -20.33
N ARG A 26 -26.11 -13.49 -20.63
CA ARG A 26 -26.86 -14.46 -19.81
C ARG A 26 -26.26 -14.64 -18.42
N MET A 27 -24.94 -14.75 -18.31
CA MET A 27 -24.26 -14.79 -17.01
C MET A 27 -24.46 -13.51 -16.19
N LEU A 28 -24.75 -12.38 -16.85
CA LEU A 28 -25.11 -11.10 -16.20
C LEU A 28 -26.62 -10.96 -15.93
N GLY A 29 -27.41 -12.00 -16.16
CA GLY A 29 -28.86 -12.00 -15.95
C GLY A 29 -29.68 -11.34 -17.06
N LYS A 30 -29.11 -11.14 -18.25
CA LYS A 30 -29.77 -10.55 -19.43
C LYS A 30 -30.08 -11.63 -20.48
N ASP A 31 -31.04 -11.39 -21.38
CA ASP A 31 -31.46 -12.36 -22.43
C ASP A 31 -31.80 -13.76 -21.87
N LEU A 32 -32.57 -13.81 -20.78
CA LEU A 32 -32.99 -15.07 -20.15
C LEU A 32 -34.34 -15.60 -20.68
N SER A 33 -35.11 -14.77 -21.40
CA SER A 33 -36.46 -15.12 -21.89
C SER A 33 -36.48 -16.33 -22.82
N ASN A 34 -35.35 -16.60 -23.47
CA ASN A 34 -35.19 -17.65 -24.47
C ASN A 34 -34.64 -18.95 -23.88
N LEU A 35 -34.53 -19.04 -22.55
CA LEU A 35 -34.01 -20.21 -21.84
C LEU A 35 -35.16 -21.00 -21.20
N SER A 36 -35.03 -22.32 -21.23
CA SER A 36 -35.87 -23.20 -20.43
C SER A 36 -35.52 -23.12 -18.94
N LEU A 37 -36.45 -23.52 -18.07
CA LEU A 37 -36.23 -23.57 -16.63
C LEU A 37 -34.96 -24.36 -16.24
N LYS A 38 -34.69 -25.47 -16.93
CA LYS A 38 -33.49 -26.29 -16.68
C LYS A 38 -32.21 -25.55 -17.00
N GLU A 39 -32.18 -24.79 -18.09
CA GLU A 39 -31.01 -24.00 -18.49
C GLU A 39 -30.78 -22.83 -17.53
N VAL A 40 -31.84 -22.18 -17.05
CA VAL A 40 -31.74 -21.14 -16.02
C VAL A 40 -31.18 -21.73 -14.72
N GLN A 41 -31.70 -22.86 -14.25
CA GLN A 41 -31.17 -23.55 -13.07
C GLN A 41 -29.69 -23.94 -13.23
N GLN A 42 -29.28 -24.36 -14.42
CA GLN A 42 -27.88 -24.66 -14.70
C GLN A 42 -27.00 -23.40 -14.65
N LEU A 43 -27.47 -22.28 -15.19
CA LEU A 43 -26.77 -21.00 -15.10
C LEU A 43 -26.62 -20.54 -13.65
N GLU A 44 -27.69 -20.64 -12.85
CA GLU A 44 -27.68 -20.30 -11.42
C GLU A 44 -26.67 -21.16 -10.65
N LYS A 45 -26.65 -22.47 -10.92
CA LYS A 45 -25.65 -23.39 -10.34
C LYS A 45 -24.23 -22.96 -10.72
N GLN A 46 -23.97 -22.70 -12.00
CA GLN A 46 -22.64 -22.28 -12.49
C GLN A 46 -22.19 -20.97 -11.84
N LEU A 47 -23.11 -20.00 -11.68
CA LEU A 47 -22.83 -18.72 -11.02
C LEU A 47 -22.57 -18.92 -9.52
N SER A 48 -23.33 -19.78 -8.86
CA SER A 48 -23.16 -20.08 -7.44
C SER A 48 -21.81 -20.73 -7.15
N GLU A 49 -21.43 -21.74 -7.94
CA GLU A 49 -20.15 -22.43 -7.82
C GLU A 49 -18.96 -21.49 -8.12
N SER A 50 -19.05 -20.69 -9.18
CA SER A 50 -18.00 -19.72 -9.50
C SER A 50 -17.87 -18.62 -8.45
N LEU A 51 -18.98 -18.15 -7.88
CA LEU A 51 -18.99 -17.18 -6.79
C LEU A 51 -18.32 -17.75 -5.53
N LEU A 52 -18.63 -19.00 -5.17
CA LEU A 52 -17.98 -19.73 -4.07
C LEU A 52 -16.47 -19.84 -4.31
N SER A 53 -16.04 -20.19 -5.53
CA SER A 53 -14.62 -20.28 -5.87
C SER A 53 -13.90 -18.92 -5.75
N VAL A 54 -14.51 -17.84 -6.27
CA VAL A 54 -13.96 -16.48 -6.17
C VAL A 54 -13.85 -16.04 -4.71
N LYS A 55 -14.87 -16.34 -3.90
CA LYS A 55 -14.85 -16.05 -2.46
C LYS A 55 -13.72 -16.80 -1.76
N ALA A 56 -13.58 -18.10 -1.99
CA ALA A 56 -12.52 -18.91 -1.39
C ALA A 56 -11.12 -18.38 -1.74
N LYS A 57 -10.88 -18.02 -3.00
CA LYS A 57 -9.60 -17.41 -3.42
C LYS A 57 -9.34 -16.06 -2.76
N LYS A 58 -10.37 -15.23 -2.65
CA LYS A 58 -10.26 -13.93 -1.98
C LYS A 58 -9.95 -14.11 -0.49
N ASP A 59 -10.61 -15.06 0.17
CA ASP A 59 -10.40 -15.35 1.58
C ASP A 59 -8.99 -15.92 1.83
N GLN A 60 -8.49 -16.79 0.94
CA GLN A 60 -7.11 -17.26 0.96
C GLN A 60 -6.10 -16.10 0.88
N LEU A 61 -6.24 -15.23 -0.11
CA LEU A 61 -5.35 -14.06 -0.26
C LEU A 61 -5.43 -13.11 0.94
N LEU A 62 -6.64 -12.94 1.50
CA LEU A 62 -6.86 -12.09 2.67
C LEU A 62 -6.21 -12.68 3.93
N MET A 63 -6.10 -14.00 4.06
CA MET A 63 -5.43 -14.66 5.18
C MET A 63 -3.91 -14.70 5.02
N GLU A 64 -3.39 -14.85 3.81
CA GLU A 64 -1.95 -14.94 3.57
C GLU A 64 -1.18 -13.66 3.96
N GLN A 65 -1.76 -12.50 3.65
CA GLN A 65 -1.13 -11.19 3.88
C GLN A 65 -0.89 -10.86 5.38
N PRO A 66 -1.89 -10.95 6.29
CA PRO A 66 -1.69 -10.70 7.71
C PRO A 66 -0.81 -11.77 8.36
N GLU A 67 -0.89 -13.03 7.95
CA GLU A 67 -0.02 -14.10 8.47
C GLU A 67 1.44 -13.88 8.08
N HIS A 68 1.70 -13.41 6.86
CA HIS A 68 3.04 -13.00 6.45
C HIS A 68 3.53 -11.80 7.27
N SER A 69 2.70 -10.77 7.46
CA SER A 69 3.03 -9.60 8.28
C SER A 69 3.32 -9.99 9.74
N ARG A 70 2.51 -10.86 10.33
CA ARG A 70 2.66 -11.33 11.71
C ARG A 70 4.00 -12.06 11.90
N ARG A 71 4.38 -12.91 10.96
CA ARG A 71 5.68 -13.58 10.96
C ARG A 71 6.85 -12.60 10.87
N GLN A 72 6.74 -11.58 10.02
CA GLN A 72 7.77 -10.54 9.93
C GLN A 72 7.92 -9.76 11.23
N VAL A 73 6.81 -9.34 11.85
CA VAL A 73 6.84 -8.63 13.14
C VAL A 73 7.54 -9.46 14.21
N LEU A 74 7.13 -10.72 14.40
CA LEU A 74 7.74 -11.62 15.37
C LEU A 74 9.25 -11.81 15.12
N HIS A 75 9.65 -11.94 13.86
CA HIS A 75 11.06 -12.03 13.49
C HIS A 75 11.82 -10.74 13.84
N THR A 76 11.26 -9.57 13.52
CA THR A 76 11.89 -8.28 13.85
C THR A 76 11.98 -8.03 15.35
N GLU A 77 10.97 -8.42 16.12
CA GLU A 77 10.98 -8.35 17.59
C GLU A 77 12.06 -9.26 18.18
N GLY A 78 12.21 -10.48 17.65
CA GLY A 78 13.26 -11.42 18.03
C GLY A 78 14.67 -10.88 17.77
N LEU A 79 14.91 -10.33 16.58
CA LEU A 79 16.19 -9.69 16.25
C LEU A 79 16.45 -8.47 17.15
N THR A 80 15.43 -7.67 17.41
CA THR A 80 15.54 -6.50 18.30
C THR A 80 15.93 -6.93 19.71
N ARG A 81 15.31 -7.99 20.24
CA ARG A 81 15.68 -8.60 21.53
C ARG A 81 17.14 -9.07 21.54
N GLN A 82 17.59 -9.79 20.52
CA GLN A 82 18.99 -10.22 20.43
C GLN A 82 19.96 -9.04 20.41
N ILE A 83 19.64 -7.97 19.67
CA ILE A 83 20.45 -6.75 19.65
C ILE A 83 20.51 -6.12 21.05
N TYR A 84 19.38 -6.07 21.78
CA TYR A 84 19.36 -5.55 23.15
C TYR A 84 20.17 -6.40 24.12
N GLU A 85 20.09 -7.73 24.01
CA GLU A 85 20.90 -8.65 24.83
C GLU A 85 22.38 -8.46 24.54
N LEU A 86 22.79 -8.47 23.26
CA LEU A 86 24.17 -8.22 22.85
C LEU A 86 24.66 -6.85 23.32
N ARG A 87 23.86 -5.80 23.14
CA ARG A 87 24.18 -4.43 23.58
C ARG A 87 24.18 -4.27 25.09
N GLY A 88 23.43 -5.09 25.83
CA GLY A 88 23.45 -5.15 27.29
C GLY A 88 24.80 -5.62 27.84
N PHE A 89 25.60 -6.35 27.05
CA PHE A 89 26.99 -6.68 27.38
C PHE A 89 27.97 -5.53 27.06
N HIS A 90 27.53 -4.49 26.35
CA HIS A 90 28.32 -3.28 26.11
C HIS A 90 27.92 -2.21 27.13
N THR A 91 28.68 -2.12 28.21
CA THR A 91 28.65 -0.96 29.10
C THR A 91 28.91 0.32 28.29
N PRO A 92 28.13 1.41 28.47
CA PRO A 92 28.52 2.74 28.04
C PRO A 92 29.62 3.29 28.95
N SER A 93 30.74 2.60 29.03
CA SER A 93 31.94 2.97 29.80
C SER A 93 33.10 2.37 29.00
N GLU A 94 33.57 2.97 27.93
CA GLU A 94 34.21 4.28 27.90
C GLU A 94 33.87 4.99 26.59
N ARG A 95 33.36 6.22 26.67
CA ARG A 95 33.62 7.18 25.59
C ARG A 95 35.03 7.69 25.82
N PRO A 96 36.02 7.49 24.93
CA PRO A 96 37.24 8.26 25.00
C PRO A 96 36.85 9.74 24.92
N LYS A 97 37.18 10.47 25.98
CA LYS A 97 36.91 11.89 26.13
C LYS A 97 37.44 12.60 24.87
N PRO A 98 36.61 13.36 24.11
CA PRO A 98 37.12 14.03 22.92
C PRO A 98 38.22 14.99 23.36
N MET A 99 39.41 14.82 22.78
CA MET A 99 40.57 15.66 23.05
C MET A 99 40.28 17.05 22.44
N TYR A 100 39.80 17.98 23.26
CA TYR A 100 39.49 19.33 22.83
C TYR A 100 40.80 20.02 22.42
N LEU A 101 40.91 20.42 21.15
CA LEU A 101 41.98 21.31 20.71
C LEU A 101 41.53 22.75 20.99
N GLU A 102 42.22 23.40 21.93
CA GLU A 102 41.98 24.79 22.31
C GLU A 102 42.49 25.72 21.20
N TYR A 103 41.58 26.30 20.41
CA TYR A 103 41.92 27.18 19.30
C TYR A 103 42.03 28.63 19.78
N TYR A 104 43.26 29.16 19.86
CA TYR A 104 43.48 30.59 20.07
C TYR A 104 43.33 31.35 18.73
N PRO A 105 42.49 32.40 18.65
CA PRO A 105 42.35 33.18 17.42
C PRO A 105 43.60 34.04 17.18
N ILE A 106 44.26 33.84 16.04
CA ILE A 106 45.32 34.76 15.59
C ILE A 106 44.65 36.04 15.12
N ALA A 107 44.84 37.13 15.87
CA ALA A 107 44.34 38.45 15.51
C ALA A 107 45.10 38.99 14.29
N THR A 108 44.60 38.71 13.08
CA THR A 108 45.00 39.43 11.86
C THR A 108 44.17 40.70 11.75
N LYS A 109 44.85 41.82 11.94
CA LYS A 109 44.30 43.16 11.93
C LYS A 109 44.51 43.72 10.54
N VAL A 110 43.44 44.02 9.82
CA VAL A 110 43.46 45.04 8.76
C VAL A 110 42.12 45.79 8.79
N SER A 111 42.26 47.06 9.16
CA SER A 111 41.33 48.19 9.01
C SER A 111 40.90 48.34 7.52
N SER A 112 39.86 49.02 7.06
CA SER A 112 39.13 50.23 7.45
C SER A 112 37.93 50.31 6.50
N ALA A 113 36.88 51.06 6.90
CA ALA A 113 36.02 51.97 6.11
C ALA A 113 35.87 51.74 4.58
N THR A 114 34.68 51.79 3.96
CA THR A 114 33.71 52.89 3.99
C THR A 114 32.37 52.46 3.37
N ASN A 115 31.28 53.02 3.91
CA ASN A 115 30.09 53.63 3.28
C ASN A 115 29.43 53.00 2.03
N GLY A 116 28.08 52.98 2.03
CA GLY A 116 27.33 53.31 0.81
C GLY A 116 26.10 52.46 0.50
N THR A 117 24.96 53.02 0.83
CA THR A 117 23.59 52.83 0.31
C THR A 117 23.45 52.37 -1.14
N SER A 118 22.31 51.68 -1.38
CA SER A 118 21.47 51.67 -2.59
C SER A 118 21.57 50.43 -3.47
N GLY A 119 20.40 49.84 -3.72
CA GLY A 119 20.22 48.70 -4.60
C GLY A 119 20.30 49.04 -6.09
N SER A 120 20.28 47.99 -6.90
CA SER A 120 19.73 47.96 -8.26
C SER A 120 19.70 46.51 -8.72
N ASP A 121 18.56 46.12 -9.28
CA ASP A 121 18.46 44.98 -10.19
C ASP A 121 19.39 45.22 -11.40
N GLY A 122 20.04 44.16 -11.88
CA GLY A 122 21.04 44.25 -12.94
C GLY A 122 21.40 42.87 -13.48
N ASP A 123 20.76 42.55 -14.59
CA ASP A 123 20.95 41.37 -15.44
C ASP A 123 22.34 41.33 -16.11
N CYS A 124 22.66 40.16 -16.68
CA CYS A 124 23.70 39.83 -17.67
C CYS A 124 25.08 39.29 -17.20
N ASN A 125 25.19 37.96 -17.31
CA ASN A 125 26.24 37.12 -17.93
C ASN A 125 27.72 37.58 -17.93
N SER A 126 28.58 36.67 -17.43
CA SER A 126 29.98 36.58 -17.85
C SER A 126 30.45 35.12 -17.90
N GLU A 127 31.08 34.83 -19.04
CA GLU A 127 31.68 33.60 -19.50
C GLU A 127 33.08 33.36 -18.88
N PHE A 128 33.43 32.08 -18.76
CA PHE A 128 34.77 31.47 -18.69
C PHE A 128 35.63 31.53 -17.40
N ASP A 129 35.58 30.39 -16.69
CA ASP A 129 36.70 29.47 -16.36
C ASP A 129 37.43 29.56 -15.00
N LYS A 130 37.75 28.33 -14.55
CA LYS A 130 38.68 27.90 -13.49
C LYS A 130 38.20 27.76 -12.04
N THR A 131 37.69 26.54 -11.82
CA THR A 131 38.23 25.51 -10.89
C THR A 131 38.01 25.61 -9.37
N TYR A 132 37.48 24.48 -8.86
CA TYR A 132 37.40 23.98 -7.49
C TYR A 132 36.32 24.62 -6.59
N SER A 133 35.12 24.02 -6.59
CA SER A 133 34.60 23.28 -5.41
C SER A 133 33.12 22.91 -5.64
N ASP A 134 32.86 21.82 -6.35
CA ASP A 134 31.52 21.22 -6.44
C ASP A 134 31.29 20.25 -5.28
N VAL A 135 30.68 20.75 -4.20
CA VAL A 135 29.90 19.94 -3.24
C VAL A 135 28.65 20.69 -2.82
N THR A 136 27.85 21.12 -3.81
CA THR A 136 26.47 21.51 -3.52
C THR A 136 25.60 20.26 -3.56
N LEU A 137 25.26 19.74 -2.38
CA LEU A 137 24.31 18.64 -2.23
C LEU A 137 22.90 19.19 -2.47
N HIS A 138 22.48 19.25 -3.73
CA HIS A 138 21.09 19.54 -4.07
C HIS A 138 20.24 18.34 -3.65
N LEU A 139 19.73 18.38 -2.41
CA LEU A 139 18.67 17.52 -1.94
C LEU A 139 17.44 17.84 -2.80
N GLY A 140 17.24 17.03 -3.84
CA GLY A 140 16.19 17.22 -4.85
C GLY A 140 14.85 17.59 -4.22
N GLN A 141 14.11 18.48 -4.89
CA GLN A 141 12.82 18.96 -4.40
C GLN A 141 11.92 17.78 -3.96
N PRO A 142 11.21 17.92 -2.83
CA PRO A 142 10.46 16.82 -2.25
C PRO A 142 9.36 16.37 -3.22
N CYS A 143 9.58 15.23 -3.89
CA CYS A 143 8.59 14.61 -4.76
C CYS A 143 7.28 14.37 -3.97
N ASP A 144 6.21 15.07 -4.35
CA ASP A 144 4.89 15.04 -3.69
C ASP A 144 4.19 13.67 -3.69
N ASN A 145 4.76 12.70 -4.41
CA ASN A 145 4.29 11.32 -4.46
C ASN A 145 4.56 10.53 -3.16
N ILE A 146 5.44 11.02 -2.28
CA ILE A 146 5.73 10.37 -0.98
C ILE A 146 4.64 10.72 0.05
N ARG A 147 4.10 11.95 0.01
CA ARG A 147 3.02 12.39 0.92
C ARG A 147 1.69 11.68 0.65
N LYS A 148 1.35 11.48 -0.63
CA LYS A 148 0.07 10.86 -1.03
C LYS A 148 -0.01 9.37 -0.63
N ARG A 149 1.08 8.61 -0.74
CA ARG A 149 1.11 7.20 -0.30
C ARG A 149 0.98 7.04 1.21
N LYS A 150 1.63 7.91 1.99
CA LYS A 150 1.60 7.85 3.46
C LYS A 150 0.23 8.21 4.07
N ALA A 151 -0.59 8.98 3.36
CA ALA A 151 -1.94 9.34 3.81
C ALA A 151 -2.94 8.17 3.67
N ILE A 152 -2.91 7.46 2.53
CA ILE A 152 -3.81 6.34 2.24
C ILE A 152 -3.50 5.14 3.15
N GLU A 153 -2.23 4.89 3.47
CA GLU A 153 -1.83 3.82 4.38
C GLU A 153 -2.37 4.04 5.81
N ARG A 154 -2.41 5.30 6.28
CA ARG A 154 -2.96 5.65 7.61
C ARG A 154 -4.47 5.47 7.67
N THR A 155 -5.19 5.84 6.60
CA THR A 155 -6.64 5.65 6.55
C THR A 155 -7.00 4.17 6.46
N GLN A 156 -6.24 3.38 5.70
CA GLN A 156 -6.39 1.92 5.64
C GLN A 156 -6.13 1.27 7.00
N LYS A 157 -5.03 1.60 7.69
CA LYS A 157 -4.74 1.08 9.04
C LYS A 157 -5.83 1.43 10.04
N ARG A 158 -6.36 2.66 10.00
CA ARG A 158 -7.47 3.09 10.87
C ARG A 158 -8.77 2.32 10.57
N LEU A 159 -9.08 2.08 9.30
CA LEU A 159 -10.23 1.29 8.87
C LEU A 159 -10.13 -0.15 9.37
N ILE A 160 -8.97 -0.79 9.22
CA ILE A 160 -8.75 -2.17 9.66
C ILE A 160 -8.98 -2.30 11.18
N ILE A 161 -8.37 -1.41 11.99
CA ILE A 161 -8.55 -1.42 13.44
C ILE A 161 -10.03 -1.23 13.82
N SER A 162 -10.72 -0.30 13.15
CA SER A 162 -12.14 -0.07 13.39
C SER A 162 -13.02 -1.28 13.05
N LEU A 163 -12.71 -2.00 11.97
CA LEU A 163 -13.44 -3.21 11.58
C LEU A 163 -13.23 -4.37 12.58
N TYR A 164 -12.00 -4.56 13.08
CA TYR A 164 -11.73 -5.56 14.11
C TYR A 164 -12.49 -5.27 15.41
N GLN A 165 -12.45 -4.02 15.87
CA GLN A 165 -13.21 -3.60 17.06
C GLN A 165 -14.72 -3.81 16.87
N LYS A 166 -15.25 -3.51 15.68
CA LYS A 166 -16.67 -3.74 15.37
C LYS A 166 -17.03 -5.24 15.42
N SER A 167 -16.22 -6.10 14.82
CA SER A 167 -16.44 -7.55 14.84
C SER A 167 -16.41 -8.13 16.27
N GLU A 168 -15.54 -7.61 17.14
CA GLU A 168 -15.47 -8.04 18.54
C GLU A 168 -16.74 -7.68 19.32
N MET A 169 -17.29 -6.48 19.08
CA MET A 169 -18.53 -6.03 19.71
C MET A 169 -19.75 -6.83 19.24
N GLU A 170 -19.81 -7.19 17.96
CA GLU A 170 -20.90 -8.01 17.41
C GLU A 170 -20.91 -9.43 17.99
N LEU A 171 -19.73 -10.05 18.19
CA LEU A 171 -19.63 -11.35 18.86
C LEU A 171 -20.11 -11.29 20.31
N LYS A 172 -19.69 -10.27 21.07
CA LYS A 172 -20.14 -10.06 22.46
C LYS A 172 -21.64 -9.81 22.54
N LEU A 173 -22.21 -9.10 21.57
CA LEU A 173 -23.65 -8.86 21.50
C LEU A 173 -24.41 -10.16 21.24
N GLU A 174 -23.93 -11.00 20.32
CA GLU A 174 -24.60 -12.26 19.98
C GLU A 174 -24.50 -13.29 21.11
N GLU A 175 -23.38 -13.33 21.82
CA GLU A 175 -23.24 -14.12 23.05
C GLU A 175 -24.21 -13.67 24.14
N LYS A 176 -24.35 -12.35 24.35
CA LYS A 176 -25.31 -11.80 25.30
C LYS A 176 -26.76 -12.17 24.94
N LYS A 177 -27.13 -12.12 23.65
CA LYS A 177 -28.47 -12.55 23.19
C LYS A 177 -28.74 -14.02 23.51
N ARG A 178 -27.75 -14.89 23.30
CA ARG A 178 -27.89 -16.33 23.62
C ARG A 178 -28.08 -16.57 25.12
N LEU A 179 -27.35 -15.85 25.97
CA LEU A 179 -27.50 -15.95 27.43
C LEU A 179 -28.90 -15.49 27.88
N VAL A 180 -29.39 -14.36 27.35
CA VAL A 180 -30.74 -13.85 27.67
C VAL A 180 -31.81 -14.84 27.24
N ALA A 181 -31.74 -15.36 26.00
CA ALA A 181 -32.68 -16.36 25.51
C ALA A 181 -32.61 -17.69 26.30
N GLY A 182 -31.45 -18.03 26.87
CA GLY A 182 -31.30 -19.17 27.76
C GLY A 182 -31.98 -18.94 29.13
N MET A 183 -31.85 -17.74 29.69
CA MET A 183 -32.49 -17.38 30.96
C MET A 183 -34.02 -17.36 30.84
N GLU A 184 -34.57 -16.84 29.74
CA GLU A 184 -36.02 -16.82 29.49
C GLU A 184 -36.61 -18.23 29.38
N LYS A 185 -35.86 -19.20 28.85
CA LYS A 185 -36.26 -20.61 28.74
C LYS A 185 -36.25 -21.37 30.07
N ILE A 186 -35.50 -20.88 31.07
CA ILE A 186 -35.42 -21.50 32.41
C ILE A 186 -36.53 -20.94 33.34
N SER A 187 -37.15 -19.82 32.97
CA SER A 187 -38.16 -19.12 33.78
C SER A 187 -39.62 -19.47 33.42
N LEU A 188 -39.84 -20.44 32.51
CA LEU A 188 -41.13 -21.01 32.09
C LEU A 188 -41.20 -22.47 32.54
#